data_AF-A0AA91JS15-F1
#
_entry.id   AF-A0AA91JS15-F1
#
_cell.length_a   1.000
_cell.length_b   1.000
_cell.length_c   1.000
_cell.angle_alpha   90.00
_cell.angle_beta   90.00
_cell.angle_gamma   90.00
#
_symmetry.space_group_name_H-M   'P 1'
#
loop_
_entity.id
_entity.type
_entity.pdbx_description
1 polymer ?
#
loop_
_entity_poly.entity_id
_entity_poly.type
_entity_poly.pdbx_seq_one_letter_code
_entity_poly.pdbx_strand_id
1 'polypeptide(L)'
;MNNIKDTIVQEVQTWQGVTIAPHRFGGMEFQVNNREIGHLHGDYQADIPFTARIRKELVESGKASPHHIYPNSGWISFYIHGVEDVSLLLELLRMNYDRLAKNRLTVKAEVRAA
;
A
#
# COMPACT_ATOMS: atom_id res chain seq x y z
N MET A 1 19.28 -4.38 -14.66
CA MET A 1 18.85 -4.30 -13.25
C MET A 1 17.37 -4.01 -13.24
N ASN A 2 16.56 -4.79 -12.50
CA ASN A 2 15.23 -4.30 -12.13
C ASN A 2 15.42 -3.15 -11.14
N ASN A 3 14.72 -2.04 -11.38
CA ASN A 3 14.68 -0.95 -10.42
C ASN A 3 13.76 -1.35 -9.23
N ILE A 4 13.78 -0.54 -8.15
CA ILE A 4 13.05 -0.85 -6.92
C ILE A 4 11.55 -0.99 -7.20
N LYS A 5 11.00 -0.07 -7.98
CA LYS A 5 9.60 -0.09 -8.42
C LYS A 5 9.25 -1.40 -9.11
N ASP A 6 10.06 -1.87 -10.05
CA ASP A 6 9.80 -3.13 -10.76
C ASP A 6 9.79 -4.33 -9.80
N THR A 7 10.66 -4.32 -8.78
CA THR A 7 10.67 -5.35 -7.73
C THR A 7 9.39 -5.35 -6.89
N ILE A 8 8.94 -4.16 -6.45
CA ILE A 8 7.68 -4.01 -5.71
C ILE A 8 6.49 -4.44 -6.57
N VAL A 9 6.44 -4.02 -7.82
CA VAL A 9 5.39 -4.38 -8.78
C VAL A 9 5.34 -5.89 -8.99
N GLN A 10 6.50 -6.52 -9.20
CA GLN A 10 6.61 -7.96 -9.42
C GLN A 10 6.09 -8.79 -8.24
N GLU A 11 6.30 -8.32 -7.00
CA GLU A 11 5.77 -8.96 -5.80
C GLU A 11 4.27 -8.70 -5.66
N VAL A 12 3.85 -7.42 -5.65
CA VAL A 12 2.48 -7.01 -5.32
C VAL A 12 1.46 -7.52 -6.35
N GLN A 13 1.83 -7.67 -7.62
CA GLN A 13 0.96 -8.25 -8.65
C GLN A 13 0.61 -9.73 -8.40
N THR A 14 1.38 -10.44 -7.57
CA THR A 14 1.10 -11.85 -7.24
C THR A 14 0.03 -12.00 -6.17
N TRP A 15 -0.31 -10.91 -5.45
CA TRP A 15 -1.28 -10.95 -4.38
C TRP A 15 -2.69 -11.14 -4.93
N GLN A 16 -3.45 -12.04 -4.31
CA GLN A 16 -4.75 -12.45 -4.81
C GLN A 16 -5.70 -11.26 -4.96
N GLY A 17 -6.19 -11.06 -6.19
CA GLY A 17 -7.19 -10.03 -6.50
C GLY A 17 -6.62 -8.61 -6.59
N VAL A 18 -5.29 -8.47 -6.63
CA VAL A 18 -4.66 -7.18 -6.90
C VAL A 18 -4.74 -6.84 -8.38
N THR A 19 -5.02 -5.58 -8.68
CA THR A 19 -4.92 -4.97 -10.01
C THR A 19 -3.99 -3.78 -9.96
N ILE A 20 -3.32 -3.51 -11.07
CA ILE A 20 -2.37 -2.39 -11.22
C ILE A 20 -2.92 -1.42 -12.24
N ALA A 21 -2.90 -0.13 -11.93
CA ALA A 21 -3.32 0.94 -12.83
C ALA A 21 -2.39 2.16 -12.74
N PRO A 22 -2.38 3.04 -13.76
CA PRO A 22 -1.78 4.36 -13.65
C PRO A 22 -2.51 5.18 -12.57
N HIS A 23 -1.76 5.83 -11.68
CA HIS A 23 -2.35 6.70 -10.67
C HIS A 23 -2.62 8.10 -11.24
N ARG A 24 -3.76 8.70 -10.89
CA ARG A 24 -4.26 9.96 -11.48
C ARG A 24 -3.36 11.19 -11.29
N PHE A 25 -2.43 11.12 -10.35
CA PHE A 25 -1.45 12.19 -10.08
C PHE A 25 -0.03 11.82 -10.53
N GLY A 26 0.10 10.83 -11.42
CA GLY A 26 1.37 10.21 -11.74
C GLY A 26 1.68 9.04 -10.81
N GLY A 27 2.50 8.12 -11.29
CA GLY A 27 2.85 6.90 -10.57
C GLY A 27 2.00 5.69 -10.94
N MET A 28 2.16 4.63 -10.14
CA MET A 28 1.48 3.34 -10.33
C MET A 28 0.74 2.96 -9.05
N GLU A 29 -0.56 2.72 -9.15
CA GLU A 29 -1.41 2.34 -8.03
C GLU A 29 -1.69 0.83 -8.02
N PHE A 30 -1.71 0.28 -6.81
CA PHE A 30 -2.14 -1.07 -6.51
C PHE A 30 -3.53 -1.02 -5.90
N GLN A 31 -4.45 -1.82 -6.41
CA GLN A 31 -5.81 -1.91 -5.88
C GLN A 31 -6.20 -3.34 -5.55
N VAL A 32 -7.07 -3.52 -4.55
CA VAL A 32 -7.80 -4.76 -4.30
C VAL A 32 -9.25 -4.42 -4.00
N ASN A 33 -10.20 -5.15 -4.58
CA ASN A 33 -11.63 -4.90 -4.38
C ASN A 33 -12.04 -3.44 -4.68
N ASN A 34 -11.47 -2.83 -5.72
CA ASN A 34 -11.69 -1.42 -6.12
C ASN A 34 -11.29 -0.41 -5.02
N ARG A 35 -10.34 -0.79 -4.15
CA ARG A 35 -9.80 0.08 -3.10
C ARG A 35 -8.28 0.11 -3.22
N GLU A 36 -7.73 1.30 -3.10
CA GLU A 36 -6.29 1.52 -3.19
C GLU A 36 -5.55 0.90 -1.99
N ILE A 37 -4.57 0.05 -2.29
CA ILE A 37 -3.58 -0.48 -1.34
C ILE A 37 -2.46 0.54 -1.16
N GLY A 38 -2.06 1.24 -2.21
CA GLY A 38 -1.03 2.28 -2.20
C GLY A 38 -0.54 2.53 -3.61
N HIS A 39 0.31 3.52 -3.78
CA HIS A 39 0.92 3.83 -5.08
C HIS A 39 2.37 4.26 -4.96
N LEU A 40 3.10 4.08 -6.05
CA LEU A 40 4.52 4.43 -6.18
C LEU A 40 4.72 5.66 -7.04
N HIS A 41 5.60 6.56 -6.60
CA HIS A 41 6.19 7.62 -7.40
C HIS A 41 7.60 7.21 -7.80
N GLY A 42 7.72 6.34 -8.80
CA GLY A 42 9.03 5.80 -9.23
C GLY A 42 9.71 4.97 -8.13
N ASP A 43 11.03 5.12 -7.99
CA ASP A 43 11.87 4.36 -7.07
C ASP A 43 12.12 5.05 -5.73
N TYR A 44 11.49 6.21 -5.46
CA TYR A 44 11.88 7.08 -4.34
C TYR A 44 10.78 7.30 -3.29
N GLN A 45 9.52 7.02 -3.62
CA GLN A 45 8.41 7.25 -2.69
C GLN A 45 7.23 6.35 -2.95
N ALA A 46 6.57 5.94 -1.87
CA ALA A 46 5.26 5.32 -1.88
C ALA A 46 4.30 6.06 -0.94
N ASP A 47 3.04 6.18 -1.34
CA ASP A 47 1.98 6.71 -0.48
C ASP A 47 0.94 5.61 -0.23
N ILE A 48 0.53 5.45 1.04
CA ILE A 48 -0.32 4.33 1.46
C ILE A 48 -1.51 4.86 2.28
N PRO A 49 -2.77 4.60 1.84
CA PRO A 49 -3.96 5.05 2.55
C PRO A 49 -4.27 4.14 3.75
N PHE A 50 -3.85 4.56 4.94
CA PHE A 50 -4.24 3.94 6.22
C PHE A 50 -5.45 4.64 6.88
N THR A 51 -5.90 4.08 8.00
CA THR A 51 -6.78 4.81 8.92
C THR A 51 -5.94 5.74 9.80
N ALA A 52 -6.54 6.81 10.33
CA ALA A 52 -5.83 7.76 11.19
C ALA A 52 -5.14 7.09 12.39
N ARG A 53 -5.76 6.05 12.98
CA ARG A 53 -5.18 5.27 14.07
C ARG A 53 -3.90 4.53 13.64
N ILE A 54 -3.96 3.76 12.55
CA ILE A 54 -2.79 3.00 12.07
C ILE A 54 -1.67 3.96 11.65
N ARG A 55 -2.02 5.05 10.95
CA ARG A 55 -1.06 6.09 10.57
C ARG A 55 -0.36 6.71 11.78
N LYS A 56 -1.09 6.96 12.88
CA LYS A 56 -0.48 7.46 14.13
C LYS A 56 0.59 6.51 14.64
N GLU A 57 0.27 5.22 14.78
CA GLU A 57 1.19 4.18 15.26
C GLU A 57 2.44 4.02 14.36
N LEU A 58 2.27 4.06 13.04
CA LEU A 58 3.38 3.97 12.08
C LEU A 58 4.32 5.19 12.14
N VAL A 59 3.76 6.39 12.31
CA VAL A 59 4.56 7.63 12.43
C VAL A 59 5.28 7.69 13.76
N GLU A 60 4.61 7.38 14.87
CA GLU A 60 5.21 7.39 16.21
C GLU A 60 6.34 6.35 16.37
N SER A 61 6.26 5.24 15.63
CA SER A 61 7.33 4.21 15.60
C SER A 61 8.45 4.50 14.60
N GLY A 62 8.38 5.61 13.85
CA GLY A 62 9.38 5.98 12.85
C GLY A 62 9.37 5.12 11.58
N LYS A 63 8.34 4.29 11.38
CA LYS A 63 8.23 3.40 10.20
C LYS A 63 7.76 4.12 8.94
N ALA A 64 7.14 5.29 9.08
CA ALA A 64 6.69 6.10 7.97
C ALA A 64 6.55 7.58 8.37
N SER A 65 6.42 8.45 7.38
CA SER A 65 6.16 9.87 7.57
C SER A 65 4.67 10.19 7.37
N PRO A 66 4.15 11.27 7.98
CA PRO A 66 2.88 11.86 7.56
C PRO A 66 2.86 12.08 6.04
N HIS A 67 1.72 11.89 5.39
CA HIS A 67 1.61 12.15 3.96
C HIS A 67 1.98 13.61 3.61
N HIS A 68 2.91 13.80 2.69
CA HIS A 68 3.52 15.10 2.40
C HIS A 68 2.53 16.18 1.93
N ILE A 69 1.47 15.83 1.20
CA ILE A 69 0.38 16.77 0.80
C ILE A 69 -0.79 16.79 1.80
N TYR A 70 -1.05 15.67 2.48
CA TYR A 70 -2.25 15.48 3.31
C TYR A 70 -1.86 15.04 4.73
N PRO A 71 -1.08 15.85 5.47
CA PRO A 71 -0.42 15.42 6.70
C PRO A 71 -1.39 15.04 7.83
N ASN A 72 -2.62 15.60 7.79
CA ASN A 72 -3.69 15.36 8.75
C ASN A 72 -4.64 14.21 8.36
N SER A 73 -4.39 13.55 7.22
CA SER A 73 -5.16 12.38 6.80
C SER A 73 -4.65 11.10 7.46
N GLY A 74 -5.31 9.98 7.18
CA GLY A 74 -4.81 8.65 7.52
C GLY A 74 -3.68 8.15 6.60
N TRP A 75 -3.24 8.94 5.62
CA TRP A 75 -2.22 8.51 4.67
C TRP A 75 -0.82 8.68 5.27
N ILE A 76 0.07 7.78 4.86
CA ILE A 76 1.50 7.91 5.10
C ILE A 76 2.23 8.12 3.79
N SER A 77 3.40 8.76 3.87
CA SER A 77 4.42 8.71 2.82
C SER A 77 5.60 7.87 3.34
N PHE A 78 6.08 6.96 2.52
CA PHE A 78 7.27 6.16 2.75
C PHE A 78 8.33 6.54 1.72
N TYR A 79 9.47 7.03 2.18
CA TYR A 79 10.60 7.41 1.32
C TYR A 79 11.53 6.22 1.15
N ILE A 80 11.90 5.95 -0.09
CA ILE A 80 12.76 4.82 -0.46
C ILE A 80 14.15 5.39 -0.73
N HIS A 81 15.12 5.00 0.09
CA HIS A 81 16.51 5.42 0.01
C HIS A 81 17.37 4.37 -0.69
N GLY A 82 16.96 3.10 -0.65
CA GLY A 82 17.64 2.02 -1.33
C GLY A 82 16.90 0.68 -1.28
N VAL A 83 17.59 -0.36 -1.73
CA VAL A 83 17.05 -1.73 -1.82
C VAL A 83 16.73 -2.32 -0.44
N GLU A 84 17.38 -1.82 0.61
CA GLU A 84 17.14 -2.16 2.01
C GLU A 84 15.72 -1.83 2.47
N ASP A 85 15.09 -0.82 1.87
CA ASP A 85 13.75 -0.35 2.25
C ASP A 85 12.64 -1.18 1.62
N VAL A 86 12.96 -2.00 0.60
CA VAL A 86 11.98 -2.80 -0.16
C VAL A 86 11.18 -3.71 0.76
N SER A 87 11.86 -4.36 1.72
CA SER A 87 11.19 -5.30 2.64
C SER A 87 10.16 -4.59 3.51
N LEU A 88 10.52 -3.45 4.09
CA LEU A 88 9.61 -2.67 4.93
C LEU A 88 8.45 -2.07 4.12
N LEU A 89 8.71 -1.58 2.90
CA LEU A 89 7.65 -1.10 2.02
C LEU A 89 6.64 -2.21 1.67
N LEU A 90 7.12 -3.42 1.35
CA LEU A 90 6.25 -4.57 1.10
C LEU A 90 5.43 -4.95 2.33
N GLU A 91 6.00 -4.89 3.54
CA GLU A 91 5.26 -5.11 4.78
C GLU A 91 4.13 -4.09 4.97
N LEU A 92 4.39 -2.80 4.71
CA LEU A 92 3.38 -1.75 4.82
C LEU A 92 2.26 -1.92 3.78
N LEU A 93 2.62 -2.23 2.53
CA LEU A 93 1.66 -2.53 1.48
C LEU A 93 0.83 -3.78 1.84
N ARG A 94 1.47 -4.81 2.38
CA ARG A 94 0.79 -6.06 2.77
C ARG A 94 -0.18 -5.84 3.93
N MET A 95 0.21 -5.04 4.91
CA MET A 95 -0.66 -4.63 6.01
C MET A 95 -1.93 -3.96 5.49
N ASN A 96 -1.81 -3.07 4.49
CA ASN A 96 -2.97 -2.42 3.91
C ASN A 96 -3.81 -3.39 3.06
N TYR A 97 -3.17 -4.22 2.23
CA TYR A 97 -3.82 -5.27 1.45
C TYR A 97 -4.68 -6.18 2.34
N ASP A 98 -4.11 -6.71 3.42
CA ASP A 98 -4.83 -7.60 4.33
C ASP A 98 -6.07 -6.92 4.93
N ARG A 99 -5.98 -5.63 5.30
CA ARG A 99 -7.13 -4.86 5.81
C ARG A 99 -8.23 -4.70 4.77
N LEU A 100 -7.87 -4.50 3.51
CA LEU A 100 -8.80 -4.29 2.40
C LEU A 100 -9.39 -5.61 1.88
N ALA A 101 -8.62 -6.69 1.92
CA ALA A 101 -9.02 -8.03 1.48
C ALA A 101 -9.88 -8.75 2.53
N LYS A 102 -9.53 -8.67 3.83
CA LYS A 102 -10.29 -9.31 4.93
C LYS A 102 -11.71 -8.78 5.04
N ASN A 103 -11.94 -7.50 4.73
CA ASN A 103 -13.28 -6.91 4.74
C ASN A 103 -14.26 -7.53 3.71
N ARG A 104 -13.80 -8.36 2.77
CA ARG A 104 -14.66 -9.03 1.78
C ARG A 104 -14.62 -10.55 1.83
N LEU A 105 -13.55 -11.15 2.37
CA LEU A 105 -13.48 -12.62 2.54
C LEU A 105 -14.52 -13.11 3.53
N THR A 106 -14.74 -12.39 4.64
CA THR A 106 -15.79 -12.73 5.62
C THR A 106 -17.19 -12.59 4.99
N VAL A 107 -17.45 -11.49 4.28
CA VAL A 107 -18.76 -11.23 3.64
C VAL A 107 -19.06 -12.23 2.51
N LYS A 108 -18.07 -12.58 1.66
CA LYS A 108 -18.28 -13.58 0.60
C LYS A 108 -18.41 -15.01 1.12
N ALA A 109 -17.74 -15.36 2.22
CA ALA A 109 -17.89 -16.67 2.85
C ALA A 109 -19.30 -16.83 3.46
N GLU A 110 -19.81 -15.78 4.12
CA GLU A 110 -21.16 -15.78 4.70
C GLU A 110 -22.27 -15.80 3.64
N VAL A 111 -22.12 -15.06 2.54
CA VAL A 111 -23.13 -15.01 1.45
C VAL A 111 -23.15 -16.30 0.60
N ARG A 112 -22.08 -17.11 0.61
CA ARG A 112 -22.07 -18.42 -0.07
C ARG A 112 -22.57 -19.57 0.81
N ALA A 113 -22.67 -19.35 2.12
CA ALA A 113 -23.12 -20.35 3.10
C ALA A 113 -24.60 -20.20 3.48
N ALA A 114 -25.32 -19.25 2.87
CA ALA A 114 -26.76 -19.02 3.00
C ALA A 114 -27.47 -19.37 1.69
#